data_AF-A0A8J6XS67-F1
#
_entry.id   AF-A0A8J6XS67-F1
#
_cell.length_a   1.000
_cell.length_b   1.000
_cell.length_c   1.000
_cell.angle_alpha   90.00
_cell.angle_beta   90.00
_cell.angle_gamma   90.00
#
_symmetry.space_group_name_H-M   'P 1'
#
loop_
_entity.id
_entity.type
_entity.pdbx_description
1 polymer ?
#
loop_
_entity_poly.entity_id
_entity_poly.type
_entity_poly.pdbx_seq_one_letter_code
_entity_poly.pdbx_strand_id
1 'polypeptide(L)'
;MPSAEHKRFVFLAALLSLTPIVCLPWAARIFGTELPWALGGWLVLAVAGVVAGGWLVSSHGKPGNGFMGALVGGMLARMVLTVAGMGAAMTAGKPTMWAFAAGAVAGFLPVMVFELIWFYRASRKDAARA
;
A
#
# COMPACT_ATOMS: atom_id res chain seq x y z
N MET A 1 -11.11 -10.74 21.62
CA MET A 1 -9.88 -11.35 21.06
C MET A 1 -9.96 -11.32 19.53
N PRO A 2 -8.92 -10.87 18.81
CA PRO A 2 -8.93 -10.87 17.35
C PRO A 2 -9.05 -12.31 16.82
N SER A 3 -9.94 -12.51 15.85
CA SER A 3 -10.17 -13.83 15.25
C SER A 3 -8.91 -14.36 14.56
N ALA A 4 -8.79 -15.69 14.43
CA ALA A 4 -7.66 -16.34 13.77
C ALA A 4 -7.43 -15.81 12.33
N GLU A 5 -8.52 -15.41 11.65
CA GLU A 5 -8.45 -14.78 10.33
C GLU A 5 -7.82 -13.40 10.35
N HIS A 6 -8.09 -12.58 11.37
CA HIS A 6 -7.50 -11.25 11.51
C HIS A 6 -5.98 -11.34 11.71
N LYS A 7 -5.52 -12.32 12.49
CA LYS A 7 -4.08 -12.58 12.69
C LYS A 7 -3.39 -13.02 11.39
N ARG A 8 -4.01 -13.91 10.61
CA ARG A 8 -3.51 -14.33 9.29
C ARG A 8 -3.44 -13.15 8.31
N PHE A 9 -4.39 -12.24 8.40
CA PHE A 9 -4.46 -11.06 7.54
C PHE A 9 -3.35 -10.05 7.83
N VAL A 10 -3.14 -9.72 9.12
CA VAL A 10 -2.00 -8.88 9.54
C VAL A 10 -0.67 -9.53 9.15
N PHE A 11 -0.57 -10.86 9.30
CA PHE A 11 0.63 -11.59 8.90
C PHE A 11 0.90 -11.53 7.39
N LEU A 12 -0.12 -11.71 6.54
CA LEU A 12 0.04 -11.61 5.08
C LEU A 12 0.34 -10.18 4.62
N ALA A 13 -0.31 -9.17 5.22
CA ALA A 13 0.01 -7.77 4.96
C ALA A 13 1.45 -7.43 5.39
N ALA A 14 1.89 -7.93 6.54
CA ALA A 14 3.27 -7.83 6.97
C ALA A 14 4.21 -8.53 5.97
N LEU A 15 3.90 -9.74 5.53
CA LEU A 15 4.71 -10.48 4.56
C LEU A 15 4.83 -9.75 3.21
N LEU A 16 3.74 -9.17 2.71
CA LEU A 16 3.70 -8.35 1.50
C LEU A 16 4.42 -7.00 1.68
N SER A 17 4.51 -6.49 2.91
CA SER A 17 5.35 -5.33 3.21
C SER A 17 6.84 -5.67 3.34
N LEU A 18 7.20 -6.96 3.49
CA LEU A 18 8.59 -7.44 3.49
C LEU A 18 9.12 -7.72 2.08
N THR A 19 8.27 -7.73 1.05
CA THR A 19 8.67 -7.93 -0.35
C THR A 19 9.83 -7.02 -0.82
N PRO A 20 9.88 -5.71 -0.51
CA PRO A 20 11.05 -4.89 -0.85
C PRO A 20 12.32 -5.28 -0.12
N ILE A 21 12.24 -5.88 1.08
CA ILE A 21 13.42 -6.34 1.84
C ILE A 21 14.06 -7.56 1.17
N VAL A 22 13.24 -8.44 0.59
CA VAL A 22 13.73 -9.59 -0.19
C VAL A 22 14.30 -9.12 -1.54
N CYS A 23 13.69 -8.12 -2.16
CA CYS A 23 14.14 -7.58 -3.46
C CYS A 23 15.27 -6.54 -3.33
N LEU A 24 15.61 -6.08 -2.12
CA LEU A 24 16.56 -5.00 -1.84
C LEU A 24 17.95 -5.20 -2.48
N PRO A 25 18.56 -6.41 -2.45
CA PRO A 25 19.84 -6.65 -3.12
C PRO A 25 19.78 -6.52 -4.65
N TRP A 26 18.65 -6.88 -5.25
CA TRP A 26 18.42 -6.75 -6.69
C TRP A 26 18.07 -5.31 -7.07
N ALA A 27 17.23 -4.65 -6.27
CA ALA A 27 16.91 -3.24 -6.40
C ALA A 27 18.17 -2.35 -6.28
N ALA A 28 19.09 -2.66 -5.36
CA ALA A 28 20.35 -1.94 -5.21
C ALA A 28 21.23 -2.04 -6.47
N ARG A 29 21.18 -3.17 -7.19
CA ARG A 29 21.91 -3.34 -8.46
C ARG A 29 21.30 -2.53 -9.61
N ILE A 30 19.99 -2.30 -9.59
CA ILE A 30 19.28 -1.56 -10.66
C ILE A 30 19.30 -0.06 -10.42
N PHE A 31 19.02 0.36 -9.20
CA PHE A 31 18.82 1.76 -8.87
C PHE A 31 20.10 2.44 -8.37
N GLY A 32 21.11 1.71 -7.88
CA GLY A 32 22.38 2.28 -7.44
C GLY A 32 22.17 3.42 -6.44
N THR A 33 22.61 4.63 -6.81
CA THR A 33 22.46 5.86 -6.00
C THR A 33 21.01 6.33 -5.85
N GLU A 34 20.11 5.90 -6.73
CA GLU A 34 18.70 6.28 -6.73
C GLU A 34 17.84 5.35 -5.85
N LEU A 35 18.43 4.32 -5.24
CA LEU A 35 17.74 3.38 -4.35
C LEU A 35 16.94 4.09 -3.22
N PRO A 36 17.43 5.15 -2.55
CA PRO A 36 16.66 5.86 -1.53
C PRO A 36 15.36 6.44 -2.07
N TRP A 37 15.35 6.89 -3.33
CA TRP A 37 14.18 7.47 -3.98
C TRP A 37 13.17 6.42 -4.40
N ALA A 38 13.65 5.26 -4.89
CA ALA A 38 12.79 4.10 -5.13
C ALA A 38 12.16 3.58 -3.84
N LEU A 39 12.92 3.51 -2.75
CA LEU A 39 12.39 3.16 -1.43
C LEU A 39 11.39 4.21 -0.92
N GLY A 40 11.66 5.49 -1.13
CA GLY A 40 10.75 6.58 -0.79
C GLY A 40 9.41 6.46 -1.52
N GLY A 41 9.43 6.21 -2.82
CA GLY A 41 8.21 5.97 -3.62
C GLY A 41 7.42 4.76 -3.14
N TRP A 42 8.11 3.65 -2.84
CA TRP A 42 7.48 2.45 -2.31
C TRP A 42 6.84 2.69 -0.94
N LEU A 43 7.57 3.34 -0.03
CA LEU A 43 7.18 3.51 1.36
C LEU A 43 5.97 4.43 1.50
N VAL A 44 5.89 5.49 0.67
CA VAL A 44 4.72 6.38 0.61
C VAL A 44 3.44 5.61 0.33
N LEU A 45 3.44 4.72 -0.67
CA LEU A 45 2.24 3.99 -1.05
C LEU A 45 1.96 2.78 -0.15
N ALA A 46 3.01 2.08 0.30
CA ALA A 46 2.88 0.95 1.19
C ALA A 46 2.36 1.37 2.58
N VAL A 47 2.91 2.44 3.17
CA VAL A 47 2.49 2.91 4.51
C VAL A 47 1.08 3.48 4.46
N ALA A 48 0.77 4.34 3.49
CA ALA A 48 -0.60 4.84 3.33
C ALA A 48 -1.58 3.68 3.05
N GLY A 49 -1.12 2.67 2.31
CA GLY A 49 -1.78 1.37 2.10
C GLY A 49 -2.18 0.68 3.39
N VAL A 50 -1.19 0.36 4.20
CA VAL A 50 -1.33 -0.42 5.44
C VAL A 50 -2.05 0.37 6.54
N VAL A 51 -1.79 1.67 6.67
CA VAL A 51 -2.45 2.51 7.68
C VAL A 51 -3.93 2.69 7.34
N ALA A 52 -4.27 3.04 6.10
CA ALA A 52 -5.68 3.16 5.69
C ALA A 52 -6.39 1.80 5.74
N GLY A 53 -5.77 0.74 5.23
CA GLY A 53 -6.33 -0.62 5.25
C GLY A 53 -6.48 -1.18 6.68
N GLY A 54 -5.50 -0.94 7.54
CA GLY A 54 -5.53 -1.33 8.95
C GLY A 54 -6.60 -0.57 9.75
N TRP A 55 -6.75 0.73 9.49
CA TRP A 55 -7.80 1.54 10.09
C TRP A 55 -9.20 1.13 9.59
N LEU A 56 -9.34 0.78 8.31
CA LEU A 56 -10.57 0.23 7.73
C LEU A 56 -10.97 -1.09 8.40
N VAL A 57 -10.01 -2.00 8.58
CA VAL A 57 -10.24 -3.31 9.23
C VAL A 57 -10.55 -3.14 10.72
N SER A 58 -9.87 -2.23 11.42
CA SER A 58 -10.08 -2.02 12.86
C SER A 58 -11.38 -1.29 13.17
N SER A 59 -11.76 -0.33 12.32
CA SER A 59 -12.88 0.56 12.61
C SER A 59 -14.20 0.01 12.07
N HIS A 60 -14.20 -0.65 10.90
CA HIS A 60 -15.45 -0.94 10.18
C HIS A 60 -15.38 -2.26 9.41
N GLY A 61 -15.49 -3.39 10.12
CA GLY A 61 -15.80 -4.70 9.51
C GLY A 61 -17.21 -4.79 8.90
N LYS A 62 -17.90 -3.66 8.71
CA LYS A 62 -19.23 -3.54 8.08
C LYS A 62 -19.17 -2.45 7.01
N PRO A 63 -19.53 -2.74 5.74
CA PRO A 63 -19.62 -1.74 4.69
C PRO A 63 -20.73 -0.73 5.07
N GLY A 64 -20.34 0.50 5.43
CA GLY A 64 -21.24 1.57 5.85
C GLY A 64 -20.56 2.94 5.72
N ASN A 65 -21.24 4.03 6.08
CA ASN A 65 -20.83 5.41 5.75
C ASN A 65 -19.37 5.80 6.10
N GLY A 66 -18.75 5.18 7.11
CA GLY A 66 -17.33 5.40 7.45
C GLY A 66 -16.32 4.78 6.47
N PHE A 67 -16.73 3.74 5.73
CA PHE A 67 -15.89 3.04 4.75
C PHE A 67 -15.49 3.94 3.59
N MET A 68 -16.44 4.65 3.00
CA MET A 68 -16.18 5.58 1.90
C MET A 68 -15.29 6.74 2.35
N GLY A 69 -15.50 7.28 3.56
CA GLY A 69 -14.64 8.32 4.12
C GLY A 69 -13.20 7.87 4.32
N ALA A 70 -12.99 6.67 4.87
CA ALA A 70 -11.65 6.11 5.07
C ALA A 70 -10.97 5.73 3.74
N LEU A 71 -11.72 5.20 2.78
CA LEU A 71 -11.24 4.86 1.44
C LEU A 71 -10.82 6.13 0.67
N VAL A 72 -11.70 7.13 0.61
CA VAL A 72 -11.41 8.41 -0.05
C VAL A 72 -10.28 9.14 0.66
N GLY A 73 -10.28 9.18 2.00
CA GLY A 73 -9.20 9.79 2.79
C GLY A 73 -7.86 9.11 2.55
N GLY A 74 -7.82 7.76 2.51
CA GLY A 74 -6.64 7.00 2.17
C GLY A 74 -6.14 7.26 0.73
N MET A 75 -7.06 7.35 -0.23
CA MET A 75 -6.74 7.65 -1.63
C MET A 75 -6.17 9.07 -1.79
N LEU A 76 -6.77 10.06 -1.13
CA LEU A 76 -6.29 11.44 -1.11
C LEU A 76 -4.92 11.54 -0.44
N ALA A 77 -4.72 10.88 0.69
CA ALA A 77 -3.43 10.85 1.36
C ALA A 77 -2.34 10.25 0.45
N ARG A 78 -2.65 9.14 -0.25
CA ARG A 78 -1.75 8.55 -1.25
C ARG A 78 -1.43 9.55 -2.37
N MET A 79 -2.44 10.19 -2.95
CA MET A 79 -2.24 11.18 -4.02
C MET A 79 -1.36 12.35 -3.57
N VAL A 80 -1.63 12.94 -2.40
CA VAL A 80 -0.85 14.06 -1.86
C VAL A 80 0.61 13.66 -1.63
N LEU A 81 0.84 12.50 -1.00
CA LEU A 81 2.20 12.03 -0.72
C LEU A 81 2.94 11.64 -2.01
N THR A 82 2.27 11.05 -2.98
CA THR A 82 2.86 10.72 -4.29
C THR A 82 3.22 11.98 -5.07
N VAL A 83 2.34 12.99 -5.10
CA VAL A 83 2.62 14.27 -5.76
C VAL A 83 3.77 15.02 -5.07
N ALA A 84 3.77 15.07 -3.73
CA ALA A 84 4.86 15.69 -2.97
C ALA A 84 6.20 14.98 -3.21
N GLY A 85 6.20 13.64 -3.18
CA GLY A 85 7.40 12.84 -3.43
C GLY A 85 7.90 12.95 -4.88
N MET A 86 7.00 12.99 -5.87
CA MET A 86 7.38 13.27 -7.26
C MET A 86 7.95 14.69 -7.41
N GLY A 87 7.35 15.69 -6.77
CA GLY A 87 7.86 17.06 -6.78
C GLY A 87 9.29 17.14 -6.22
N ALA A 88 9.55 16.49 -5.09
CA ALA A 88 10.89 16.39 -4.52
C ALA A 88 11.85 15.66 -5.45
N ALA A 89 11.44 14.53 -6.03
CA ALA A 89 12.29 13.75 -6.95
C ALA A 89 12.61 14.53 -8.24
N MET A 90 11.68 15.35 -8.74
CA MET A 90 11.90 16.22 -9.90
C MET A 90 12.97 17.28 -9.63
N THR A 91 13.04 17.83 -8.41
CA THR A 91 14.11 18.79 -8.04
C THR A 91 15.49 18.14 -7.94
N ALA A 92 15.55 16.83 -7.68
CA ALA A 92 16.80 16.08 -7.59
C ALA A 92 17.29 15.55 -8.95
N GLY A 93 16.40 15.37 -9.93
CA GLY A 93 16.75 15.09 -11.31
C GLY A 93 15.86 14.04 -11.98
N LYS A 94 16.02 13.91 -13.31
CA LYS A 94 15.29 12.90 -14.11
C LYS A 94 15.48 11.44 -13.65
N PRO A 95 16.71 10.93 -13.37
CA PRO A 95 16.87 9.53 -12.94
C PRO A 95 16.17 9.27 -11.60
N THR A 96 16.21 10.25 -10.72
CA THR A 96 15.58 10.25 -9.40
C THR A 96 14.06 10.20 -9.47
N MET A 97 13.47 10.98 -10.38
CA MET A 97 12.03 10.94 -10.66
C MET A 97 11.58 9.54 -11.11
N TRP A 98 12.32 8.91 -12.02
CA TRP A 98 11.99 7.56 -12.50
C TRP A 98 12.17 6.48 -11.44
N ALA A 99 13.19 6.61 -10.60
CA ALA A 99 13.36 5.71 -9.46
C ALA A 99 12.20 5.82 -8.47
N PHE A 100 11.78 7.05 -8.13
CA PHE A 100 10.60 7.29 -7.29
C PHE A 100 9.33 6.70 -7.91
N ALA A 101 9.09 6.94 -9.21
CA ALA A 101 7.93 6.41 -9.91
C ALA A 101 7.91 4.87 -9.92
N ALA A 102 9.05 4.23 -10.17
CA ALA A 102 9.17 2.77 -10.13
C ALA A 102 8.88 2.21 -8.73
N GLY A 103 9.43 2.87 -7.71
CA GLY A 103 9.14 2.57 -6.31
C GLY A 103 7.67 2.70 -5.97
N ALA A 104 7.03 3.78 -6.40
CA ALA A 104 5.61 4.04 -6.20
C ALA A 104 4.75 2.95 -6.84
N VAL A 105 4.99 2.60 -8.10
CA VAL A 105 4.27 1.52 -8.79
C VAL A 105 4.44 0.19 -8.06
N ALA A 106 5.66 -0.13 -7.60
CA ALA A 106 5.90 -1.33 -6.81
C ALA A 106 5.15 -1.32 -5.46
N GLY A 107 5.02 -0.16 -4.83
CA GLY A 107 4.25 0.03 -3.59
C GLY A 107 2.73 -0.07 -3.80
N PHE A 108 2.25 0.09 -5.03
CA PHE A 108 0.82 -0.01 -5.37
C PHE A 108 0.34 -1.46 -5.50
N LEU A 109 1.21 -2.39 -5.91
CA LEU A 109 0.87 -3.80 -6.08
C LEU A 109 0.34 -4.47 -4.79
N PRO A 110 1.03 -4.36 -3.63
CA PRO A 110 0.56 -4.93 -2.37
C PRO A 110 -0.82 -4.40 -1.97
N VAL A 111 -1.08 -3.13 -2.28
CA VAL A 111 -2.34 -2.44 -1.98
C VAL A 111 -3.48 -2.99 -2.86
N MET A 112 -3.25 -3.15 -4.17
CA MET A 112 -4.22 -3.76 -5.08
C MET A 112 -4.57 -5.20 -4.67
N VAL A 113 -3.57 -6.00 -4.28
CA VAL A 113 -3.78 -7.37 -3.80
C VAL A 113 -4.61 -7.38 -2.51
N PHE A 114 -4.33 -6.47 -1.59
CA PHE A 114 -5.11 -6.29 -0.37
C PHE A 114 -6.58 -5.98 -0.67
N GLU A 115 -6.83 -5.00 -1.53
CA GLU A 115 -8.19 -4.56 -1.88
C GLU A 115 -8.97 -5.69 -2.56
N LEU A 116 -8.36 -6.42 -3.50
CA LEU A 116 -8.95 -7.59 -4.18
C LEU A 116 -9.35 -8.70 -3.20
N ILE A 117 -8.45 -9.09 -2.29
CA ILE A 117 -8.73 -10.14 -1.29
C ILE A 117 -9.88 -9.72 -0.36
N TRP A 118 -9.90 -8.44 0.03
CA TRP A 118 -10.95 -7.92 0.88
C TRP A 118 -12.32 -7.92 0.18
N PHE A 119 -12.41 -7.39 -1.05
CA PHE A 119 -13.65 -7.38 -1.84
C PHE A 119 -14.17 -8.80 -2.10
N TYR A 120 -13.30 -9.73 -2.46
CA TYR A 120 -13.66 -11.14 -2.67
C TYR A 120 -14.26 -11.78 -1.40
N ARG A 121 -13.76 -11.42 -0.22
CA ARG A 121 -14.29 -11.93 1.05
C ARG A 121 -15.62 -11.28 1.44
N ALA A 122 -15.79 -9.99 1.17
CA ALA A 122 -17.04 -9.29 1.42
C ALA A 122 -18.18 -9.91 0.60
N SER A 123 -17.97 -10.11 -0.71
CA SER A 123 -18.98 -10.68 -1.61
C SER A 123 -19.41 -12.10 -1.23
N ARG A 124 -18.47 -12.94 -0.75
CA ARG A 124 -18.75 -14.30 -0.29
C ARG A 124 -19.57 -14.34 1.00
N LYS A 125 -19.41 -13.36 1.90
CA LYS A 125 -20.19 -13.27 3.15
C LYS A 125 -21.63 -12.86 2.89
N ASP A 126 -21.85 -11.99 1.90
CA ASP A 126 -23.20 -11.58 1.51
C ASP A 126 -23.92 -12.70 0.76
N ALA A 127 -23.23 -13.44 -0.12
CA ALA A 127 -23.78 -14.61 -0.81
C ALA A 127 -24.16 -15.77 0.13
N ALA A 128 -23.50 -15.91 1.28
CA ALA A 128 -23.82 -16.94 2.28
C ALA A 128 -24.99 -16.56 3.21
N ARG A 129 -25.51 -15.33 3.11
CA ARG A 129 -26.64 -14.81 3.90
C ARG A 129 -27.93 -14.68 3.09
N ALA A 130 -27.84 -14.84 1.77
CA ALA A 130 -28.96 -14.89 0.83
C ALA A 130 -29.39 -16.35 0.61
#